data_AF-V5V6Y2-F1
#
_entry.id   AF-V5V6Y2-F1
#
_cell.length_a   1.000
_cell.length_b   1.000
_cell.length_c   1.000
_cell.angle_alpha   90.00
_cell.angle_beta   90.00
_cell.angle_gamma   90.00
#
_symmetry.space_group_name_H-M   'P 1'
#
loop_
_entity.id
_entity.type
_entity.pdbx_description
1 polymer ?
#
loop_
_entity_poly.entity_id
_entity_poly.type
_entity_poly.pdbx_seq_one_letter_code
_entity_poly.pdbx_strand_id
1 'polypeptide(L)'
;MTDAVAVLFQQGQEAFERGNYQQSVALLGQAAALAEGNAVQSGEISLWLVTAYSAAGDQGAAVSLCRQLQRHPDPHTRQESRRLLAILEAPQLKRRPEWYSEIPDLSHLGDRSYTSPNRRSSKRPSAPTPKPQEPPPPATPLPNAFIWIALTGLGVATLLVAWL
;
A
#
# COMPACT_ATOMS: atom_id res chain seq x y z
N MET A 1 11.17 -23.95 -14.87
CA MET A 1 10.10 -23.00 -15.25
C MET A 1 9.84 -21.98 -14.15
N THR A 2 9.80 -22.40 -12.88
CA THR A 2 9.69 -21.52 -11.70
C THR A 2 10.76 -20.42 -11.64
N ASP A 3 11.99 -20.71 -12.05
CA ASP A 3 13.09 -19.75 -11.97
C ASP A 3 12.90 -18.55 -12.90
N ALA A 4 12.35 -18.77 -14.10
CA ALA A 4 12.07 -17.69 -15.06
C ALA A 4 10.97 -16.76 -14.56
N VAL A 5 9.92 -17.32 -13.95
CA VAL A 5 8.83 -16.54 -13.33
C VAL A 5 9.37 -15.67 -12.20
N ALA A 6 10.20 -16.24 -11.33
CA ALA A 6 10.80 -15.51 -10.21
C ALA A 6 11.71 -14.36 -10.69
N VAL A 7 12.53 -14.58 -11.72
CA VAL A 7 13.39 -13.54 -12.31
C VAL A 7 12.54 -12.42 -12.93
N LEU A 8 11.53 -12.74 -13.73
CA LEU A 8 10.65 -11.74 -14.34
C LEU A 8 9.86 -10.96 -13.28
N PHE A 9 9.39 -11.63 -12.24
CA PHE A 9 8.68 -11.00 -11.15
C PHE A 9 9.57 -10.00 -10.39
N GLN A 10 10.79 -10.41 -10.02
CA GLN A 10 11.77 -9.55 -9.38
C GLN A 10 12.16 -8.36 -10.25
N GLN A 11 12.45 -8.57 -11.54
CA GLN A 11 12.77 -7.48 -12.46
C GLN A 11 11.59 -6.52 -12.64
N GLY A 12 10.36 -7.05 -12.66
CA GLY A 12 9.14 -6.26 -12.71
C GLY A 12 8.95 -5.38 -11.48
N GLN A 13 9.23 -5.91 -10.29
CA GLN A 13 9.22 -5.17 -9.03
C GLN A 13 10.30 -4.08 -9.01
N GLU A 14 11.54 -4.41 -9.37
CA GLU A 14 12.62 -3.41 -9.46
C GLU A 14 12.30 -2.28 -10.44
N ALA A 15 11.73 -2.61 -11.61
CA ALA A 15 11.30 -1.61 -12.58
C ALA A 15 10.19 -0.71 -12.01
N PHE A 16 9.25 -1.28 -11.26
CA PHE A 16 8.20 -0.53 -10.57
C PHE A 16 8.80 0.45 -9.55
N GLU A 17 9.71 -0.03 -8.69
CA GLU A 17 10.36 0.77 -7.64
C GLU A 17 11.21 1.92 -8.21
N ARG A 18 11.77 1.74 -9.41
CA ARG A 18 12.52 2.78 -10.13
C ARG A 18 11.62 3.76 -10.90
N GLY A 19 10.30 3.58 -10.90
CA GLY A 19 9.34 4.41 -11.63
C GLY A 19 9.19 4.05 -13.12
N ASN A 20 9.81 2.96 -13.58
CA ASN A 20 9.74 2.48 -14.96
C ASN A 20 8.45 1.65 -15.17
N TYR A 21 7.29 2.25 -14.99
CA TYR A 21 6.01 1.53 -14.89
C TYR A 21 5.63 0.74 -16.15
N GLN A 22 5.90 1.28 -17.34
CA GLN A 22 5.64 0.56 -18.60
C GLN A 22 6.47 -0.72 -18.74
N GLN A 23 7.75 -0.66 -18.32
CA GLN A 23 8.62 -1.83 -18.29
C GLN A 23 8.15 -2.84 -17.24
N SER A 24 7.73 -2.35 -16.07
CA SER A 24 7.16 -3.20 -15.02
C SER A 24 5.92 -3.96 -15.52
N VAL A 25 4.98 -3.29 -16.19
CA VAL A 25 3.80 -3.92 -16.80
C VAL A 25 4.20 -5.05 -17.76
N ALA A 26 5.18 -4.81 -18.63
CA ALA A 26 5.63 -5.81 -19.59
C ALA A 26 6.26 -7.05 -18.93
N LEU A 27 7.09 -6.85 -17.89
CA LEU A 27 7.76 -7.93 -17.17
C LEU A 27 6.78 -8.74 -16.30
N LEU A 28 5.91 -8.06 -15.56
CA LEU A 28 4.90 -8.68 -14.72
C LEU A 28 3.83 -9.41 -15.54
N GLY A 29 3.45 -8.88 -16.71
CA GLY A 29 2.54 -9.56 -17.64
C GLY A 29 3.13 -10.87 -18.18
N GLN A 30 4.43 -10.89 -18.51
CA GLN A 30 5.12 -12.12 -18.89
C GLN A 30 5.21 -13.11 -17.73
N ALA A 31 5.53 -12.63 -16.52
CA ALA A 31 5.56 -13.46 -15.33
C ALA A 31 4.19 -14.11 -15.04
N ALA A 32 3.10 -13.34 -15.19
CA ALA A 32 1.74 -13.83 -14.98
C ALA A 32 1.36 -14.93 -15.97
N ALA A 33 1.67 -14.74 -17.26
CA ALA A 33 1.40 -15.73 -18.31
C ALA A 33 2.17 -17.06 -18.08
N LEU A 34 3.34 -17.00 -17.46
CA LEU A 34 4.14 -18.19 -17.15
C LEU A 34 3.76 -18.85 -15.80
N ALA A 35 3.01 -18.16 -14.95
CA ALA A 35 2.66 -18.61 -13.59
C ALA A 35 1.34 -19.40 -13.50
N GLU A 36 0.61 -19.62 -14.61
CA GLU A 36 -0.75 -20.19 -14.65
C GLU A 36 -0.95 -21.52 -13.88
N GLY A 37 0.11 -22.28 -13.61
CA GLY A 37 0.05 -23.53 -12.83
C GLY A 37 0.11 -23.38 -11.31
N ASN A 38 0.46 -22.21 -10.78
CA ASN A 38 0.56 -21.94 -9.33
C ASN A 38 -0.36 -20.78 -8.96
N ALA A 39 -1.54 -21.12 -8.43
CA ALA A 39 -2.56 -20.15 -8.04
C ALA A 39 -2.00 -19.04 -7.12
N VAL A 40 -1.26 -19.37 -6.07
CA VAL A 40 -0.78 -18.37 -5.09
C VAL A 40 0.20 -17.39 -5.75
N GLN A 41 1.19 -17.92 -6.48
CA GLN A 41 2.20 -17.11 -7.15
C GLN A 41 1.59 -16.26 -8.28
N SER A 42 0.68 -16.83 -9.07
CA SER A 42 -0.05 -16.10 -10.11
C SER A 42 -0.89 -14.97 -9.54
N GLY A 43 -1.50 -15.18 -8.37
CA GLY A 43 -2.29 -14.17 -7.67
C GLY A 43 -1.44 -12.96 -7.24
N GLU A 44 -0.29 -13.20 -6.62
CA GLU A 44 0.64 -12.15 -6.20
C GLU A 44 1.16 -11.33 -7.39
N ILE A 45 1.62 -12.00 -8.45
CA ILE A 45 2.09 -11.33 -9.67
C ILE A 45 0.98 -10.48 -10.28
N SER A 46 -0.25 -11.00 -10.32
CA SER A 46 -1.39 -10.28 -10.89
C SER A 46 -1.77 -9.04 -10.06
N LEU A 47 -1.65 -9.10 -8.73
CA LEU A 47 -1.86 -7.92 -7.87
C LEU A 47 -0.79 -6.85 -8.12
N TRP A 48 0.47 -7.24 -8.28
CA TRP A 48 1.54 -6.32 -8.71
C TRP A 48 1.30 -5.74 -10.10
N LEU A 49 0.75 -6.53 -11.02
CA LEU A 49 0.41 -6.06 -12.36
C LEU A 49 -0.71 -5.01 -12.32
N VAL A 50 -1.71 -5.16 -11.44
CA VAL A 50 -2.75 -4.13 -11.21
C VAL A 50 -2.11 -2.81 -10.76
N THR A 51 -1.22 -2.85 -9.77
CA THR A 51 -0.58 -1.63 -9.25
C THR A 51 0.31 -0.98 -10.32
N ALA A 52 1.01 -1.78 -11.13
CA ALA A 52 1.79 -1.32 -12.27
C ALA A 52 0.93 -0.63 -13.33
N TYR A 53 -0.23 -1.19 -13.71
CA TYR A 53 -1.16 -0.54 -14.63
C TYR A 53 -1.66 0.82 -14.10
N SER A 54 -2.05 0.87 -12.82
CA SER A 54 -2.48 2.12 -12.18
C SER A 54 -1.37 3.18 -12.18
N ALA A 55 -0.14 2.80 -11.83
CA ALA A 55 1.01 3.70 -11.81
C ALA A 55 1.42 4.18 -13.22
N ALA A 56 1.22 3.33 -14.24
CA ALA A 56 1.42 3.68 -15.64
C ALA A 56 0.32 4.59 -16.22
N GLY A 57 -0.75 4.88 -15.46
CA GLY A 57 -1.88 5.69 -15.89
C GLY A 57 -2.99 4.92 -16.61
N ASP A 58 -2.86 3.60 -16.77
CA ASP A 58 -3.87 2.75 -17.40
C ASP A 58 -4.87 2.23 -16.36
N GLN A 59 -5.75 3.14 -15.93
CA GLN A 59 -6.79 2.85 -14.95
C GLN A 59 -7.80 1.81 -15.46
N GLY A 60 -8.06 1.78 -16.77
CA GLY A 60 -8.98 0.82 -17.38
C GLY A 60 -8.48 -0.62 -17.25
N ALA A 61 -7.21 -0.85 -17.60
CA ALA A 61 -6.58 -2.16 -17.45
C ALA A 61 -6.54 -2.59 -15.98
N ALA A 62 -6.14 -1.70 -15.06
CA ALA A 62 -6.09 -1.98 -13.62
C ALA A 62 -7.44 -2.44 -13.06
N VAL A 63 -8.52 -1.68 -13.34
CA VAL A 63 -9.89 -2.02 -12.92
C VAL A 63 -10.36 -3.35 -13.52
N SER A 64 -10.09 -3.56 -14.81
CA SER A 64 -10.50 -4.79 -15.51
C SER A 64 -9.84 -6.03 -14.91
N LEU A 65 -8.54 -5.96 -14.60
CA LEU A 65 -7.77 -7.05 -14.00
C LEU A 65 -8.23 -7.29 -12.55
N CYS A 66 -8.45 -6.25 -11.76
CA CYS A 66 -9.05 -6.37 -10.42
C CYS A 66 -10.39 -7.13 -10.45
N ARG A 67 -11.27 -6.82 -11.40
CA ARG A 67 -12.57 -7.52 -11.54
C ARG A 67 -12.40 -8.99 -11.90
N GLN A 68 -11.40 -9.35 -12.72
CA GLN A 68 -11.08 -10.74 -13.03
C GLN A 68 -10.57 -11.48 -11.78
N LEU A 69 -9.67 -10.86 -11.00
CA LEU A 69 -9.08 -11.45 -9.80
C LEU A 69 -10.07 -11.72 -8.66
N GLN A 70 -11.26 -11.12 -8.70
CA GLN A 70 -12.33 -11.46 -7.72
C GLN A 70 -12.83 -12.90 -7.84
N ARG A 71 -12.58 -13.60 -8.96
CA ARG A 71 -12.93 -15.01 -9.17
C ARG A 71 -11.72 -15.95 -9.05
N HIS A 72 -10.58 -15.42 -8.64
CA HIS A 72 -9.33 -16.17 -8.53
C HIS A 72 -9.42 -17.29 -7.48
N PRO A 73 -8.79 -18.47 -7.67
CA PRO A 73 -8.88 -19.61 -6.75
C PRO A 73 -8.35 -19.29 -5.34
N ASP A 74 -7.29 -18.49 -5.22
CA ASP A 74 -6.74 -18.07 -3.93
C ASP A 74 -7.64 -17.01 -3.22
N PRO A 75 -8.12 -17.29 -1.98
CA PRO A 75 -8.96 -16.35 -1.22
C PRO A 75 -8.28 -15.03 -0.90
N HIS A 76 -6.97 -15.03 -0.66
CA HIS A 76 -6.23 -13.81 -0.33
C HIS A 76 -6.24 -12.84 -1.51
N THR A 77 -5.93 -13.34 -2.71
CA THR A 77 -6.00 -12.60 -3.98
C THR A 77 -7.40 -12.02 -4.25
N ARG A 78 -8.47 -12.78 -3.96
CA ARG A 78 -9.85 -12.26 -4.07
C ARG A 78 -10.12 -11.12 -3.10
N GLN A 79 -9.60 -11.18 -1.89
CA GLN A 79 -9.78 -10.14 -0.89
C GLN A 79 -9.03 -8.87 -1.28
N GLU A 80 -7.76 -9.00 -1.66
CA GLU A 80 -6.92 -7.86 -2.06
C GLU A 80 -7.44 -7.19 -3.34
N SER A 81 -7.87 -7.96 -4.33
CA SER A 81 -8.45 -7.38 -5.55
C SER A 81 -9.70 -6.55 -5.30
N ARG A 82 -10.56 -6.92 -4.33
CA ARG A 82 -11.73 -6.11 -3.93
C ARG A 82 -11.32 -4.81 -3.25
N ARG A 83 -10.28 -4.85 -2.40
CA ARG A 83 -9.74 -3.65 -1.74
C ARG A 83 -9.15 -2.68 -2.76
N LEU A 84 -8.32 -3.18 -3.67
CA LEU A 84 -7.75 -2.41 -4.77
C LEU A 84 -8.84 -1.83 -5.66
N LEU A 85 -9.85 -2.61 -6.04
CA LEU A 85 -10.95 -2.12 -6.86
C LEU A 85 -11.70 -0.97 -6.18
N ALA A 86 -11.95 -1.06 -4.88
CA ALA A 86 -12.60 0.01 -4.13
C ALA A 86 -11.78 1.31 -4.11
N ILE A 87 -10.45 1.22 -4.10
CA ILE A 87 -9.55 2.38 -4.21
C ILE A 87 -9.61 2.97 -5.62
N LEU A 88 -9.51 2.12 -6.65
CA LEU A 88 -9.49 2.55 -8.06
C LEU A 88 -10.81 3.18 -8.50
N GLU A 89 -11.95 2.70 -7.99
CA GLU A 89 -13.28 3.22 -8.33
C GLU A 89 -13.75 4.34 -7.39
N ALA A 90 -12.95 4.74 -6.42
CA ALA A 90 -13.34 5.76 -5.45
C ALA A 90 -13.67 7.09 -6.15
N PRO A 91 -14.85 7.69 -5.89
CA PRO A 91 -15.22 8.96 -6.49
C PRO A 91 -14.34 10.09 -5.96
N GLN A 92 -14.04 11.06 -6.82
CA GLN A 92 -13.32 12.27 -6.42
C GLN A 92 -14.13 13.03 -5.35
N LEU A 93 -13.45 13.46 -4.29
CA LEU A 93 -14.09 14.20 -3.21
C LEU A 93 -14.52 15.58 -3.72
N LYS A 94 -15.79 15.95 -3.49
CA LYS A 94 -16.29 17.28 -3.83
C LYS A 94 -15.58 18.32 -2.97
N ARG A 95 -14.76 19.17 -3.59
CA ARG A 95 -14.12 20.30 -2.91
C ARG A 95 -15.11 21.45 -2.82
N ARG A 96 -15.53 21.81 -1.60
CA ARG A 96 -16.36 23.00 -1.36
C ARG A 96 -15.45 24.25 -1.39
N PRO A 97 -15.85 25.36 -2.06
CA PRO A 97 -15.01 26.55 -2.18
C PRO A 97 -14.65 27.19 -0.83
N GLU A 98 -15.51 27.08 0.17
CA GLU A 98 -15.27 27.55 1.54
C GLU A 98 -14.16 26.81 2.29
N TRP A 99 -13.67 25.68 1.78
CA TRP A 99 -12.58 24.90 2.42
C TRP A 99 -11.18 25.34 1.97
N TYR A 100 -11.09 26.16 0.94
CA TYR A 100 -9.81 26.55 0.35
C TYR A 100 -9.79 28.06 0.08
N SER A 101 -8.64 28.70 0.31
CA SER A 101 -8.38 30.03 -0.24
C SER A 101 -7.85 29.87 -1.66
N GLU A 102 -8.42 30.60 -2.61
CA GLU A 102 -7.84 30.69 -3.95
C GLU A 102 -6.47 31.37 -3.86
N ILE A 103 -5.47 30.79 -4.54
CA ILE A 103 -4.17 31.45 -4.72
C ILE A 103 -4.39 32.48 -5.84
N PRO A 104 -4.17 33.77 -5.59
CA PRO A 104 -4.33 34.78 -6.62
C PRO A 104 -3.33 34.54 -7.77
N ASP A 105 -3.62 35.06 -8.96
CA ASP A 105 -2.72 34.94 -10.10
C ASP A 105 -1.34 35.56 -9.79
N LEU A 106 -0.33 34.70 -9.70
CA LEU A 106 1.05 35.08 -9.41
C LEU A 106 1.88 35.30 -10.67
N SER A 107 1.31 35.16 -11.86
CA SER A 107 2.03 35.29 -13.15
C SER A 107 2.67 36.67 -13.34
N HIS A 108 2.15 37.69 -12.67
CA HIS A 108 2.70 39.04 -12.66
C HIS A 108 3.95 39.21 -11.77
N LEU A 109 4.22 38.24 -10.88
CA LEU A 109 5.46 38.20 -10.11
C LEU A 109 6.52 37.58 -11.03
N GLY A 110 7.24 38.43 -11.78
CA GLY A 110 8.44 38.00 -12.50
C GLY A 110 9.47 37.35 -11.56
N ASP A 111 10.51 36.71 -12.13
CA ASP A 111 11.62 36.05 -11.43
C ASP A 111 12.39 37.02 -10.53
N ARG A 112 11.78 37.40 -9.42
CA ARG A 112 12.30 38.35 -8.47
C ARG A 112 12.92 37.50 -7.37
N SER A 113 14.25 37.47 -7.32
CA SER A 113 15.00 36.78 -6.27
C SER A 113 14.35 37.06 -4.92
N TYR A 114 13.75 36.01 -4.34
CA TYR A 114 13.04 36.07 -3.09
C TYR A 114 13.95 36.68 -2.03
N THR A 115 13.78 37.99 -1.78
CA THR A 115 14.48 38.69 -0.72
C THR A 115 13.53 38.63 0.45
N SER A 116 13.74 37.62 1.31
CA SER A 116 13.02 37.51 2.57
C SER A 116 13.00 38.88 3.27
N PRO A 117 11.82 39.49 3.51
CA PRO A 117 11.73 40.79 4.18
C PRO A 117 12.21 40.72 5.63
N ASN A 118 12.51 39.52 6.13
CA ASN A 118 12.92 39.26 7.48
C ASN A 118 14.43 38.99 7.59
N ARG A 119 15.25 39.96 7.16
CA ARG A 119 16.67 40.04 7.53
C ARG A 119 16.93 40.99 8.70
N ARG A 120 15.91 41.23 9.54
CA ARG A 120 16.14 41.68 10.92
C ARG A 120 16.27 40.43 11.76
N SER A 121 17.48 40.20 12.28
CA SER A 121 17.71 39.36 13.44
C SER A 121 17.01 39.97 14.66
N SER A 122 15.68 40.03 14.63
CA SER A 122 14.88 40.19 15.83
C SER A 122 14.92 38.82 16.49
N LYS A 123 15.54 38.75 17.67
CA LYS A 123 15.34 37.66 18.61
C LYS A 123 13.86 37.62 18.95
N ARG A 124 13.06 36.99 18.08
CA ARG A 124 11.67 36.68 18.35
C ARG A 124 11.70 35.81 19.61
N PRO A 125 11.00 36.18 20.69
CA PRO A 125 10.81 35.26 21.80
C PRO A 125 10.30 33.97 21.19
N SER A 126 11.04 32.88 21.35
CA SER A 126 10.61 31.57 20.90
C SER A 126 9.22 31.36 21.47
N ALA A 127 8.20 31.33 20.60
CA ALA A 127 6.91 30.79 20.98
C ALA A 127 7.22 29.43 21.61
N PRO A 128 6.68 29.12 22.80
CA PRO A 128 6.95 27.85 23.44
C PRO A 128 6.61 26.77 22.42
N THR A 129 7.63 25.97 22.07
CA THR A 129 7.47 24.81 21.21
C THR A 129 6.26 24.05 21.74
N PRO A 130 5.26 23.72 20.90
CA PRO A 130 4.23 22.77 21.31
C PRO A 130 4.99 21.57 21.87
N LYS A 131 4.79 21.28 23.16
CA LYS A 131 5.41 20.08 23.75
C LYS A 131 5.05 18.93 22.82
N PRO A 132 6.03 18.08 22.44
CA PRO A 132 5.71 16.85 21.73
C PRO A 132 4.50 16.22 22.41
N GLN A 133 3.38 16.13 21.69
CA GLN A 133 2.25 15.35 22.20
C GLN A 133 2.82 13.96 22.42
N GLU A 134 2.71 13.46 23.64
CA GLU A 134 3.06 12.08 23.93
C GLU A 134 2.33 11.22 22.89
N PRO A 135 3.03 10.31 22.20
CA PRO A 135 2.36 9.37 21.34
C PRO A 135 1.22 8.74 22.14
N PRO A 136 0.05 8.52 21.52
CA PRO A 136 -1.04 7.84 22.22
C PRO A 136 -0.47 6.59 22.88
N PRO A 137 -0.90 6.27 24.11
CA PRO A 137 -0.38 5.12 24.82
C PRO A 137 -0.47 3.91 23.89
N PRO A 138 0.57 3.05 23.87
CA PRO A 138 0.56 1.86 23.03
C PRO A 138 -0.77 1.14 23.26
N ALA A 139 -1.41 0.72 22.17
CA ALA A 139 -2.66 -0.01 22.24
C ALA A 139 -2.53 -1.09 23.32
N THR A 140 -3.41 -1.05 24.32
CA THR A 140 -3.42 -2.05 25.38
C THR A 140 -3.46 -3.42 24.70
N PRO A 141 -2.48 -4.31 24.96
CA PRO A 141 -2.51 -5.63 24.35
C PRO A 141 -3.82 -6.30 24.75
N LEU A 142 -4.59 -6.76 23.76
CA LEU A 142 -5.78 -7.56 24.04
C LEU A 142 -5.36 -8.73 24.94
N PRO A 143 -6.17 -9.09 25.94
CA PRO A 143 -5.86 -10.24 26.79
C PRO A 143 -5.87 -11.52 25.95
N ASN A 144 -4.68 -12.07 25.68
CA ASN A 144 -4.46 -13.30 24.91
C ASN A 144 -4.81 -14.55 25.74
N ALA A 145 -6.06 -14.66 26.18
CA ALA A 145 -6.58 -15.80 26.94
C ALA A 145 -6.37 -17.16 26.22
N PHE A 146 -6.29 -17.12 24.89
CA PHE A 146 -6.04 -18.30 24.05
C PHE A 146 -4.73 -19.03 24.39
N ILE A 147 -3.65 -18.31 24.71
CA ILE A 147 -2.35 -18.92 25.04
C ILE A 147 -2.47 -19.76 26.32
N TRP A 148 -3.17 -19.25 27.32
CA TRP A 148 -3.41 -19.96 28.58
C TRP A 148 -4.31 -21.18 28.40
N ILE A 149 -5.35 -21.07 27.57
CA ILE A 149 -6.22 -22.20 27.22
C ILE A 149 -5.46 -23.28 26.45
N ALA A 150 -4.59 -22.89 25.52
CA ALA A 150 -3.76 -23.82 24.76
C ALA A 150 -2.75 -24.56 25.66
N LEU A 151 -2.10 -23.85 26.59
CA LEU A 151 -1.16 -24.45 27.53
C LEU A 151 -1.82 -25.40 28.52
N THR A 152 -2.98 -25.04 29.08
CA THR A 152 -3.73 -25.93 29.98
C THR A 152 -4.25 -27.15 29.25
N GLY A 153 -4.81 -26.97 28.05
CA GLY A 153 -5.27 -28.07 27.20
C GLY A 153 -4.15 -29.05 26.86
N LEU A 154 -2.98 -28.54 26.47
CA LEU A 154 -1.81 -29.37 26.16
C LEU A 154 -1.29 -30.13 27.39
N GLY A 155 -1.24 -29.49 28.56
CA GLY A 155 -0.81 -30.13 29.81
C GLY A 155 -1.77 -31.22 30.28
N VAL A 156 -3.08 -31.03 30.14
CA VAL A 156 -4.08 -32.06 30.46
C VAL A 156 -3.97 -33.23 29.49
N ALA A 157 -3.77 -32.96 28.19
CA ALA A 157 -3.59 -34.01 27.19
C ALA A 157 -2.36 -34.87 27.46
N THR A 158 -1.21 -34.27 27.84
CA THR A 158 0.00 -35.04 28.15
C THR A 158 -0.13 -35.86 29.44
N LEU A 159 -0.82 -35.33 30.46
CA LEU A 159 -1.11 -36.07 31.68
C LEU A 159 -2.07 -37.25 31.44
N LEU A 160 -3.11 -37.07 30.62
CA LEU A 160 -4.03 -38.16 30.26
C LEU A 160 -3.32 -39.27 29.47
N VAL A 161 -2.43 -38.90 28.55
CA VAL A 161 -1.62 -39.88 27.80
C VAL A 161 -0.64 -40.61 28.70
N ALA A 162 -0.08 -39.96 29.72
CA ALA A 162 0.81 -40.61 30.69
C ALA A 162 0.07 -41.51 31.71
N TRP A 163 -1.25 -41.35 31.83
CA TRP A 163 -2.10 -42.13 32.75
C TRP A 163 -2.72 -43.37 32.09
N LEU A 164 -2.64 -43.47 30.76
CA LEU A 164 -3.12 -44.60 29.95
C LEU A 164 -1.98 -45.61 29.71
#